data_AF-A0A3A9BCI4-F1
#
_entry.id   AF-A0A3A9BCI4-F1
#
_cell.length_a   1.000
_cell.length_b   1.000
_cell.length_c   1.000
_cell.angle_alpha   90.00
_cell.angle_beta   90.00
_cell.angle_gamma   90.00
#
_symmetry.space_group_name_H-M   'P 1'
#
loop_
_entity.id
_entity.type
_entity.pdbx_description
1 polymer ?
#
loop_
_entity_poly.entity_id
_entity_poly.type
_entity_poly.pdbx_seq_one_letter_code
_entity_poly.pdbx_strand_id
1 'polypeptide(L)'
;MNQAEYERMVKIYNYVYSAPPNTKEREKRLAEIGEETSSKLWDFYCGICSGRIKQPEHTNSEVDTMGEKKITSYEDFIKALRCGENSKLFKFRRNNPERYAYYAEQMGAGFGRKNPAKKQDIKRLEEEKKKRSEILAIPDIRARHKAIAENMALFGR
;
A
#
# COMPACT_ATOMS: atom_id res chain seq x y z
N MET A 1 4.38 22.81 -11.19
CA MET A 1 4.65 21.88 -12.30
C MET A 1 4.10 22.50 -13.56
N ASN A 2 4.89 22.57 -14.61
CA ASN A 2 4.40 23.10 -15.90
C ASN A 2 3.66 22.00 -16.69
N GLN A 3 2.97 22.38 -17.77
CA GLN A 3 2.16 21.47 -18.58
C GLN A 3 2.99 20.33 -19.20
N ALA A 4 4.16 20.63 -19.74
CA ALA A 4 5.04 19.65 -20.40
C ALA A 4 5.60 18.61 -19.41
N GLU A 5 5.95 19.04 -18.19
CA GLU A 5 6.37 18.17 -17.10
C GLU A 5 5.23 17.26 -16.65
N TYR A 6 4.02 17.80 -16.51
CA TYR A 6 2.84 17.03 -16.14
C TYR A 6 2.56 15.93 -17.18
N GLU A 7 2.53 16.28 -18.46
CA GLU A 7 2.30 15.30 -19.55
C GLU A 7 3.39 14.23 -19.61
N ARG A 8 4.66 14.62 -19.41
CA ARG A 8 5.78 13.68 -19.34
C ARG A 8 5.60 12.70 -18.18
N MET A 9 5.23 13.19 -17.00
CA MET A 9 5.01 12.33 -15.82
C MET A 9 3.80 11.40 -16.00
N VAL A 10 2.73 11.86 -16.65
CA VAL A 10 1.57 10.99 -16.97
C VAL A 10 1.96 9.87 -17.92
N LYS A 11 2.77 10.14 -18.97
CA LYS A 11 3.26 9.09 -19.88
C LYS A 11 4.09 8.04 -19.15
N ILE A 12 4.99 8.47 -18.27
CA ILE A 12 5.81 7.57 -17.45
C ILE A 12 4.94 6.78 -16.46
N TYR A 13 3.96 7.44 -15.83
CA TYR A 13 3.01 6.79 -14.93
C TYR A 13 2.24 5.67 -15.66
N ASN A 14 1.68 5.95 -16.83
CA ASN A 14 0.94 4.96 -17.60
C ASN A 14 1.86 3.81 -18.06
N TYR A 15 3.09 4.10 -18.46
CA TYR A 15 4.07 3.09 -18.83
C TYR A 15 4.42 2.17 -17.65
N VAL A 16 4.74 2.71 -16.48
CA VAL A 16 5.13 1.91 -15.30
C VAL A 16 3.93 1.17 -14.69
N TYR A 17 2.81 1.86 -14.51
CA TYR A 17 1.66 1.35 -13.76
C TYR A 17 0.66 0.56 -14.60
N SER A 18 0.81 0.51 -15.94
CA SER A 18 0.10 -0.49 -16.77
C SER A 18 0.55 -1.92 -16.49
N ALA A 19 1.78 -2.12 -16.00
CA ALA A 19 2.21 -3.42 -15.49
C ALA A 19 1.61 -3.67 -14.08
N PRO A 20 1.12 -4.89 -13.80
CA PRO A 20 0.57 -5.24 -12.50
C PRO A 20 1.59 -5.04 -11.35
N PRO A 21 1.13 -4.74 -10.14
CA PRO A 21 2.01 -4.57 -8.98
C PRO A 21 2.82 -5.85 -8.68
N ASN A 22 4.04 -5.68 -8.14
CA ASN A 22 4.96 -6.76 -7.75
C ASN A 22 5.34 -7.73 -8.89
N THR A 23 5.30 -7.27 -10.14
CA THR A 23 5.78 -8.03 -11.29
C THR A 23 7.21 -7.64 -11.64
N LYS A 24 8.00 -8.61 -12.11
CA LYS A 24 9.34 -8.36 -12.67
C LYS A 24 9.32 -7.33 -13.81
N GLU A 25 8.20 -7.27 -14.54
CA GLU A 25 7.99 -6.30 -15.60
C GLU A 25 7.90 -4.87 -15.05
N ARG A 26 7.15 -4.64 -13.97
CA ARG A 26 7.12 -3.33 -13.30
C ARG A 26 8.49 -2.95 -12.73
N GLU A 27 9.19 -3.90 -12.10
CA GLU A 27 10.55 -3.65 -11.56
C GLU A 27 11.52 -3.26 -12.68
N LYS A 28 11.46 -3.96 -13.82
CA LYS A 28 12.26 -3.63 -15.00
C LYS A 28 11.94 -2.23 -15.53
N ARG A 29 10.66 -1.87 -15.66
CA ARG A 29 10.23 -0.53 -16.11
C ARG A 29 10.66 0.57 -15.13
N LEU A 30 10.64 0.31 -13.82
CA LEU A 30 11.15 1.23 -12.80
C LEU A 30 12.67 1.39 -12.88
N ALA A 31 13.41 0.31 -13.13
CA ALA A 31 14.86 0.36 -13.33
C ALA A 31 15.23 1.11 -14.62
N GLU A 32 14.44 0.95 -15.69
CA GLU A 32 14.66 1.58 -17.01
C GLU A 32 14.49 3.11 -16.97
N ILE A 33 13.54 3.63 -16.19
CA ILE A 33 13.35 5.08 -16.04
C ILE A 33 14.39 5.72 -15.11
N GLY A 34 15.12 4.92 -14.34
CA GLY A 34 16.12 5.37 -13.36
C GLY A 34 15.52 5.83 -12.03
N GLU A 35 16.36 5.81 -10.98
CA GLU A 35 15.97 6.12 -9.60
C GLU A 35 15.45 7.56 -9.43
N GLU A 36 16.09 8.53 -10.09
CA GLU A 36 15.68 9.94 -10.02
C GLU A 36 14.27 10.15 -10.59
N THR A 37 13.97 9.54 -11.74
CA THR A 37 12.66 9.62 -12.38
C THR A 37 11.61 8.86 -11.60
N SER A 38 11.97 7.70 -11.02
CA SER A 38 11.09 6.91 -10.15
C SER A 38 10.69 7.70 -8.89
N SER A 39 11.63 8.40 -8.26
CA SER A 39 11.36 9.25 -7.10
C SER A 39 10.44 10.43 -7.46
N LYS A 40 10.70 11.09 -8.60
CA LYS A 40 9.83 12.15 -9.14
C LYS A 40 8.43 11.64 -9.48
N LEU A 41 8.32 10.41 -10.00
CA LEU A 41 7.05 9.76 -10.29
C LEU A 41 6.25 9.46 -9.02
N TRP A 42 6.93 9.06 -7.94
CA TRP A 42 6.32 8.86 -6.64
C TRP A 42 5.82 10.20 -6.04
N ASP A 43 6.65 11.24 -6.06
CA ASP A 43 6.23 12.59 -5.60
C ASP A 43 5.06 13.13 -6.43
N PHE A 44 5.08 12.91 -7.74
CA PHE A 44 3.99 13.24 -8.66
C PHE A 44 2.69 12.54 -8.28
N TYR A 45 2.74 11.22 -8.04
CA TYR A 45 1.60 10.45 -7.60
C TYR A 45 1.06 10.93 -6.24
N CYS A 46 1.93 11.11 -5.25
CA CYS A 46 1.57 11.65 -3.94
C CYS A 46 0.99 13.07 -4.04
N GLY A 47 1.53 13.90 -4.92
CA GLY A 47 1.06 15.26 -5.18
C GLY A 47 -0.33 15.29 -5.80
N ILE A 48 -0.64 14.37 -6.73
CA ILE A 48 -2.01 14.22 -7.27
C ILE A 48 -2.97 13.73 -6.17
N CYS A 49 -2.57 12.72 -5.38
CA CYS A 49 -3.42 12.17 -4.32
C CYS A 49 -3.71 13.18 -3.19
N SER A 50 -2.77 14.08 -2.89
CA SER A 50 -2.92 15.13 -1.88
C SER A 50 -3.58 16.41 -2.40
N GLY A 51 -3.78 16.52 -3.72
CA GLY A 51 -4.29 17.75 -4.34
C GLY A 51 -3.25 18.88 -4.49
N ARG A 52 -1.99 18.65 -4.08
CA ARG A 52 -0.86 19.58 -4.30
C ARG A 52 -0.59 19.80 -5.79
N ILE A 53 -0.74 18.75 -6.59
CA ILE A 53 -0.66 18.83 -8.06
C ILE A 53 -2.08 18.79 -8.60
N LYS A 54 -2.54 19.92 -9.12
CA LYS A 54 -3.80 19.98 -9.85
C LYS A 54 -3.59 19.41 -11.24
N GLN A 55 -4.51 18.55 -11.67
CA GLN A 55 -4.58 18.21 -13.09
C GLN A 55 -4.91 19.50 -13.85
N PRO A 56 -4.19 19.82 -14.93
CA PRO A 56 -4.57 20.94 -15.78
C PRO A 56 -6.02 20.73 -16.24
N GLU A 57 -6.80 21.81 -16.26
CA GLU A 57 -8.16 21.78 -16.79
C GLU A 57 -8.06 21.45 -18.29
N HIS A 58 -8.26 20.18 -18.63
CA HIS A 58 -8.53 19.81 -20.00
C HIS A 58 -9.88 20.43 -20.36
N THR A 59 -9.87 21.46 -21.22
CA THR A 59 -11.04 21.80 -22.03
C THR A 59 -11.58 20.49 -22.60
N ASN A 60 -12.81 20.15 -22.21
CA ASN A 60 -13.50 18.91 -22.53
C ASN A 60 -13.22 18.48 -23.98
N SER A 61 -12.28 17.57 -24.19
CA SER A 61 -12.39 16.66 -25.31
C SER A 61 -13.18 15.48 -24.77
N GLU A 62 -14.41 15.38 -25.26
CA GLU A 62 -15.25 14.19 -25.17
C GLU A 62 -14.46 13.00 -25.74
N VAL A 63 -13.61 12.40 -24.93
CA VAL A 63 -13.18 11.03 -25.16
C VAL A 63 -14.31 10.19 -24.60
N ASP A 64 -15.22 9.81 -25.50
CA ASP A 64 -16.13 8.69 -25.31
C ASP A 64 -15.35 7.51 -24.74
N THR A 65 -15.36 7.35 -23.41
CA THR A 65 -14.95 6.11 -22.76
C THR A 65 -16.06 5.10 -22.98
N MET A 66 -16.14 4.57 -24.20
CA MET A 66 -16.84 3.34 -24.53
C MET A 66 -16.53 2.29 -23.45
N GLY A 67 -17.51 2.05 -22.56
CA GLY A 67 -17.50 0.90 -21.65
C GLY A 67 -16.65 0.99 -20.38
N GLU A 68 -16.29 2.16 -19.86
CA GLU A 68 -15.73 2.22 -18.49
C GLU A 68 -16.81 1.77 -17.47
N LYS A 69 -16.74 0.49 -17.06
CA LYS A 69 -17.57 -0.07 -15.98
C LYS A 69 -17.32 0.75 -14.70
N LYS A 70 -18.26 1.65 -14.39
CA LYS A 70 -18.28 2.47 -13.17
C LYS A 70 -18.52 1.58 -11.95
N ILE A 71 -17.96 1.95 -10.81
CA ILE A 71 -18.28 1.31 -9.53
C ILE A 71 -19.69 1.76 -9.14
N THR A 72 -20.68 0.86 -9.30
CA THR A 72 -22.08 1.12 -8.96
C THR A 72 -22.51 0.37 -7.69
N SER A 73 -21.83 -0.73 -7.37
CA SER A 73 -22.08 -1.59 -6.21
C SER A 73 -20.87 -1.73 -5.29
N TYR A 74 -21.09 -2.26 -4.08
CA TYR A 74 -20.02 -2.65 -3.16
C TYR A 74 -19.16 -3.78 -3.75
N GLU A 75 -19.75 -4.74 -4.46
CA GLU A 75 -19.00 -5.84 -5.09
C GLU A 75 -18.03 -5.32 -6.16
N ASP A 76 -18.44 -4.32 -6.95
CA ASP A 76 -17.55 -3.68 -7.93
C ASP A 76 -16.40 -2.95 -7.25
N PHE A 77 -16.65 -2.34 -6.09
CA PHE A 77 -15.63 -1.69 -5.28
C PHE A 77 -14.60 -2.70 -4.75
N ILE A 78 -15.05 -3.86 -4.25
CA ILE A 78 -14.19 -4.95 -3.79
C ILE A 78 -13.39 -5.55 -4.96
N LYS A 79 -14.04 -5.75 -6.10
CA LYS A 79 -13.39 -6.29 -7.30
C LYS A 79 -12.32 -5.35 -7.81
N ALA A 80 -12.62 -4.04 -7.89
CA ALA A 80 -11.67 -3.02 -8.29
C ALA A 80 -10.46 -2.96 -7.33
N LEU A 81 -10.69 -3.11 -6.01
CA LEU A 81 -9.62 -3.22 -5.01
C LEU A 81 -8.74 -4.47 -5.21
N ARG A 82 -9.35 -5.64 -5.38
CA ARG A 82 -8.60 -6.90 -5.56
C ARG A 82 -7.80 -6.94 -6.86
N CYS A 83 -8.37 -6.38 -7.92
CA CYS A 83 -7.73 -6.33 -9.24
C CYS A 83 -6.74 -5.16 -9.39
N GLY A 84 -6.56 -4.32 -8.36
CA GLY A 84 -5.64 -3.19 -8.40
C GLY A 84 -6.05 -2.10 -9.39
N GLU A 85 -7.35 -1.96 -9.67
CA GLU A 85 -7.93 -0.97 -10.60
C GLU A 85 -7.98 0.43 -9.95
N ASN A 86 -6.81 0.93 -9.55
CA ASN A 86 -6.67 2.15 -8.76
C ASN A 86 -7.31 3.37 -9.44
N SER A 87 -7.22 3.48 -10.77
CA SER A 87 -7.84 4.57 -11.53
C SER A 87 -9.36 4.67 -11.32
N LYS A 88 -10.06 3.53 -11.26
CA LYS A 88 -11.51 3.49 -11.00
C LYS A 88 -11.84 3.81 -9.56
N LEU A 89 -11.07 3.31 -8.61
CA LEU A 89 -11.23 3.61 -7.19
C LEU A 89 -11.00 5.10 -6.90
N PHE A 90 -10.03 5.72 -7.58
CA PHE A 90 -9.77 7.15 -7.48
C PHE A 90 -10.91 7.97 -8.07
N LYS A 91 -11.39 7.64 -9.28
CA LYS A 91 -12.57 8.28 -9.88
C LYS A 91 -13.80 8.15 -8.96
N PHE A 92 -14.02 6.96 -8.39
CA PHE A 92 -15.13 6.71 -7.47
C PHE A 92 -15.01 7.52 -6.17
N ARG A 93 -13.83 7.56 -5.54
CA ARG A 93 -13.57 8.38 -4.35
C ARG A 93 -13.79 9.87 -4.61
N ARG A 94 -13.35 10.37 -5.76
CA ARG A 94 -13.47 11.79 -6.13
C ARG A 94 -14.94 12.18 -6.38
N ASN A 95 -15.69 11.32 -7.06
CA ASN A 95 -17.06 11.59 -7.43
C ASN A 95 -18.07 11.29 -6.31
N ASN A 96 -17.75 10.36 -5.40
CA ASN A 96 -18.64 9.90 -4.33
C ASN A 96 -17.86 9.65 -3.02
N PRO A 97 -17.32 10.70 -2.38
CA PRO A 97 -16.44 10.56 -1.21
C PRO A 97 -17.12 9.89 -0.01
N GLU A 98 -18.40 10.21 0.26
CA GLU A 98 -19.17 9.62 1.37
C GLU A 98 -19.42 8.13 1.17
N ARG A 99 -19.80 7.74 -0.06
CA ARG A 99 -20.03 6.33 -0.41
C ARG A 99 -18.74 5.52 -0.43
N TYR A 100 -17.63 6.14 -0.83
CA TYR A 100 -16.30 5.55 -0.70
C TYR A 100 -15.94 5.31 0.77
N ALA A 101 -16.15 6.30 1.65
CA ALA A 101 -15.88 6.16 3.07
C ALA A 101 -16.73 5.03 3.68
N TYR A 102 -18.03 4.99 3.37
CA TYR A 102 -18.92 3.92 3.80
C TYR A 102 -18.46 2.53 3.34
N TYR A 103 -18.07 2.36 2.07
CA TYR A 103 -17.55 1.08 1.58
C TYR A 103 -16.17 0.73 2.15
N ALA A 104 -15.31 1.72 2.40
CA ALA A 104 -14.02 1.52 3.06
C ALA A 104 -14.18 1.12 4.53
N GLU A 105 -15.17 1.68 5.23
CA GLU A 105 -15.54 1.29 6.60
C GLU A 105 -16.17 -0.10 6.64
N GLN A 106 -17.07 -0.42 5.71
CA GLN A 106 -17.59 -1.78 5.55
C GLN A 106 -16.50 -2.79 5.21
N MET A 107 -15.45 -2.37 4.51
CA MET A 107 -14.25 -3.16 4.32
C MET A 107 -13.46 -3.30 5.62
N GLY A 108 -13.24 -2.24 6.38
CA GLY A 108 -12.58 -2.29 7.68
C GLY A 108 -13.32 -3.17 8.70
N ALA A 109 -14.65 -3.25 8.60
CA ALA A 109 -15.52 -4.07 9.43
C ALA A 109 -15.73 -5.51 8.87
N GLY A 110 -15.78 -5.67 7.55
CA GLY A 110 -16.07 -6.90 6.81
C GLY A 110 -14.84 -7.74 6.46
N PHE A 111 -13.70 -7.10 6.16
CA PHE A 111 -12.39 -7.66 6.51
C PHE A 111 -12.21 -7.48 8.00
N GLY A 112 -13.02 -8.22 8.76
CA GLY A 112 -12.62 -8.58 10.09
C GLY A 112 -11.17 -9.05 9.98
N ARG A 113 -10.27 -8.48 10.79
CA ARG A 113 -9.09 -9.20 11.26
C ARG A 113 -9.57 -10.40 12.09
N LYS A 114 -10.38 -11.27 11.52
CA LYS A 114 -10.52 -12.66 11.90
C LYS A 114 -9.40 -13.40 11.17
N ASN A 115 -8.17 -13.12 11.58
CA ASN A 115 -7.20 -14.21 11.67
C ASN A 115 -7.56 -14.92 12.98
N PRO A 116 -8.28 -16.05 12.97
CA PRO A 116 -8.43 -16.86 14.17
C PRO A 116 -7.07 -17.29 14.76
N ALA A 117 -5.96 -17.18 14.00
CA ALA A 117 -4.60 -17.46 14.46
C ALA A 117 -4.06 -16.48 15.53
N LYS A 118 -4.55 -15.22 15.64
CA LYS A 118 -3.79 -14.17 16.34
C LYS A 118 -3.83 -14.19 17.87
N LYS A 119 -4.83 -14.75 18.54
CA LYS A 119 -4.90 -14.66 20.02
C LYS A 119 -3.86 -15.55 20.72
N GLN A 120 -3.60 -16.74 20.20
CA GLN A 120 -2.53 -17.61 20.72
C GLN A 120 -1.15 -17.06 20.36
N ASP A 121 -0.98 -16.54 19.14
CA ASP A 121 0.30 -15.98 18.70
C ASP A 121 0.67 -14.70 19.46
N ILE A 122 -0.29 -13.83 19.79
CA ILE A 122 -0.04 -12.62 20.60
C ILE A 122 0.36 -13.01 22.03
N LYS A 123 -0.37 -13.94 22.68
CA LYS A 123 0.00 -14.43 24.01
C LYS A 123 1.38 -15.08 24.02
N ARG A 124 1.67 -15.93 23.02
CA ARG A 124 3.00 -16.53 22.86
C ARG A 124 4.08 -15.45 22.69
N LEU A 125 3.83 -14.42 21.88
CA LEU A 125 4.78 -13.33 21.67
C LEU A 125 5.02 -12.50 22.95
N GLU A 126 3.98 -12.25 23.74
CA GLU A 126 4.08 -11.57 25.03
C GLU A 126 4.88 -12.39 26.05
N GLU A 127 4.63 -13.70 26.13
CA GLU A 127 5.38 -14.63 26.98
C GLU A 127 6.86 -14.72 26.56
N GLU A 128 7.14 -14.79 25.25
CA GLU A 128 8.51 -14.77 24.74
C GLU A 128 9.22 -13.46 25.06
N LYS A 129 8.56 -12.31 24.88
CA LYS A 129 9.11 -11.00 25.25
C LYS A 129 9.40 -10.91 26.73
N LYS A 130 8.49 -11.39 27.59
CA LYS A 130 8.68 -11.41 29.04
C LYS A 130 9.93 -12.23 29.42
N LYS A 131 10.07 -13.44 28.87
CA LYS A 131 11.25 -14.30 29.10
C LYS A 131 12.56 -13.67 28.63
N ARG A 132 12.56 -13.01 27.46
CA ARG A 132 13.75 -12.27 26.97
C ARG A 132 14.15 -11.16 27.94
N SER A 133 13.18 -10.39 28.43
CA SER A 133 13.44 -9.31 29.40
C SER A 133 13.99 -9.85 30.73
N GLU A 134 13.45 -10.97 31.24
CA GLU A 134 13.95 -11.62 32.46
C GLU A 134 15.41 -12.07 32.30
N ILE A 135 15.78 -12.67 31.16
CA ILE A 135 17.15 -13.07 30.87
C ILE A 135 18.08 -11.87 30.75
N LEU A 136 17.66 -10.79 30.09
CA LEU A 136 18.47 -9.57 29.94
C LEU A 136 18.65 -8.81 31.26
N ALA A 137 17.71 -8.95 32.19
CA ALA A 137 17.75 -8.36 33.52
C ALA A 137 18.72 -9.08 34.49
N ILE A 138 19.28 -10.24 34.12
CA ILE A 138 20.28 -10.93 34.94
C ILE A 138 21.52 -10.03 35.08
N PRO A 139 21.92 -9.66 36.32
CA PRO A 139 23.02 -8.72 36.56
C PRO A 139 24.41 -9.36 36.32
N ASP A 140 24.56 -10.67 36.57
CA ASP A 140 25.79 -11.41 36.28
C ASP A 140 25.90 -11.70 34.77
N ILE A 141 26.95 -11.15 34.15
CA ILE A 141 27.24 -11.25 32.73
C ILE A 141 27.44 -12.71 32.28
N ARG A 142 28.13 -13.55 33.08
CA ARG A 142 28.37 -14.95 32.71
C ARG A 142 27.09 -15.77 32.77
N ALA A 143 26.30 -15.57 33.83
CA ALA A 143 25.01 -16.21 33.98
C ALA A 143 24.03 -15.79 32.87
N ARG A 144 24.04 -14.50 32.49
CA ARG A 144 23.23 -13.96 31.40
C ARG A 144 23.60 -14.58 30.05
N HIS A 145 24.89 -14.63 29.71
CA HIS A 145 25.32 -15.23 28.44
C HIS A 145 25.01 -16.72 28.37
N LYS A 146 25.14 -17.46 29.48
CA LYS A 146 24.71 -18.85 29.57
C LYS A 146 23.20 -18.99 29.32
N ALA A 147 22.39 -18.17 29.98
CA ALA A 147 20.93 -18.18 29.81
C ALA A 147 20.49 -17.78 28.39
N ILE A 148 21.20 -16.86 27.72
CA ILE A 148 20.96 -16.52 26.30
C ILE A 148 21.30 -17.71 25.40
N ALA A 149 22.44 -18.37 25.62
CA ALA A 149 22.87 -19.52 24.83
C ALA A 149 21.89 -20.71 24.97
N GLU A 150 21.35 -20.93 26.17
CA GLU A 150 20.34 -21.97 26.42
C GLU A 150 18.96 -21.62 25.83
N ASN A 151 18.69 -20.33 25.59
CA ASN A 151 17.42 -19.82 25.07
C ASN A 151 17.55 -19.17 23.68
N MET A 152 18.49 -19.62 22.85
CA MET A 152 18.76 -19.03 21.53
C MET A 152 17.52 -18.93 20.63
N ALA A 153 16.56 -19.87 20.74
CA ALA A 153 15.29 -19.81 20.01
C ALA A 153 14.45 -18.57 20.34
N LEU A 154 14.61 -18.00 21.54
CA LEU A 154 13.99 -16.74 21.94
C LEU A 154 14.73 -15.51 21.40
N PHE A 155 15.98 -15.63 20.92
CA PHE A 155 16.77 -14.48 20.45
C PHE A 155 17.09 -14.54 18.95
N GLY A 156 16.83 -15.65 18.27
CA GLY A 156 17.02 -15.83 16.84
C GLY A 156 15.71 -15.83 16.06
N ARG A 157 15.26 -14.66 15.60
CA ARG A 157 14.44 -14.42 14.40
C ARG A 157 14.44 -12.93 14.08
#